data_AF-A0A936BAW9-F1
#
_entry.id   AF-A0A936BAW9-F1
#
_cell.length_a   1.000
_cell.length_b   1.000
_cell.length_c   1.000
_cell.angle_alpha   90.00
_cell.angle_beta   90.00
_cell.angle_gamma   90.00
#
_symmetry.space_group_name_H-M   'P 1'
#
loop_
_entity.id
_entity.type
_entity.pdbx_description
1 polymer ?
#
loop_
_entity_poly.entity_id
_entity_poly.type
_entity_poly.pdbx_seq_one_letter_code
_entity_poly.pdbx_strand_id
1 'polypeptide(L)'
;TDLQDALGEAAAGDEIWVATGVYTPSAIYTESFQLVPGAGLYGGFIGSESEREQRDWETNPTVLSGDIDNNDITDPTGVVTSLLNVVGRNSFHVIYANGTTGTPITETTVVDGIIITAGWAATASLL
;
A
#
# COMPACT_ATOMS: atom_id res chain seq x y z
N THR A 1 13.61 0.34 -7.70
CA THR A 1 13.37 1.12 -6.48
C THR A 1 12.26 0.44 -5.73
N ASP A 2 12.38 0.29 -4.41
CA ASP A 2 11.28 -0.24 -3.60
C ASP A 2 10.18 0.83 -3.42
N LEU A 3 8.94 0.42 -3.16
CA LEU A 3 7.82 1.35 -2.98
C LEU A 3 8.05 2.27 -1.76
N GLN A 4 8.64 1.74 -0.69
CA GLN A 4 8.91 2.52 0.52
C GLN A 4 9.97 3.61 0.27
N ASP A 5 10.97 3.32 -0.56
CA ASP A 5 11.97 4.31 -0.99
C ASP A 5 11.33 5.39 -1.86
N ALA A 6 10.46 5.01 -2.81
CA ALA A 6 9.76 5.96 -3.67
C ALA A 6 8.87 6.93 -2.86
N LEU A 7 8.17 6.42 -1.85
CA LEU A 7 7.38 7.24 -0.92
C LEU A 7 8.26 8.15 -0.04
N GLY A 8 9.50 7.73 0.25
CA GLY A 8 10.45 8.54 1.03
C GLY A 8 11.02 9.74 0.27
N GLU A 9 11.09 9.66 -1.05
CA GLU A 9 11.64 10.72 -1.92
C GLU A 9 10.55 11.62 -2.54
N ALA A 10 9.30 11.17 -2.55
CA ALA A 10 8.20 11.91 -3.18
C ALA A 10 7.80 13.17 -2.39
N ALA A 11 7.30 14.16 -3.13
CA ALA A 11 6.77 15.42 -2.62
C ALA A 11 5.35 15.69 -3.15
N ALA A 12 4.70 16.71 -2.59
CA ALA A 12 3.41 17.15 -3.08
C ALA A 12 3.47 17.52 -4.57
N GLY A 13 2.54 16.99 -5.37
CA GLY A 13 2.51 17.14 -6.82
C GLY A 13 3.15 15.97 -7.59
N ASP A 14 3.88 15.08 -6.92
CA ASP A 14 4.44 13.89 -7.57
C ASP A 14 3.38 12.80 -7.78
N GLU A 15 3.65 11.95 -8.77
CA GLU A 15 2.92 10.70 -8.97
C GLU A 15 3.88 9.52 -8.77
N ILE A 16 3.44 8.56 -7.97
CA ILE A 16 4.12 7.29 -7.74
C ILE A 16 3.33 6.21 -8.47
N TRP A 17 3.93 5.65 -9.50
CA TRP A 17 3.34 4.57 -10.29
C TRP A 17 3.87 3.23 -9.80
N VAL A 18 2.96 2.39 -9.31
CA VAL A 18 3.28 1.12 -8.69
C VAL A 18 2.97 0.01 -9.68
N ALA A 19 4.00 -0.78 -9.98
CA ALA A 19 3.84 -1.95 -10.82
C ALA A 19 2.92 -3.00 -10.17
N THR A 20 2.45 -3.95 -10.97
CA THR A 20 1.71 -5.10 -10.48
C THR A 20 2.60 -5.95 -9.57
N GLY A 21 2.00 -6.44 -8.49
CA GLY A 21 2.72 -7.20 -7.48
C GLY A 21 2.12 -7.03 -6.10
N VAL A 22 2.73 -7.73 -5.14
CA VAL A 22 2.39 -7.66 -3.72
C VAL A 22 3.53 -6.97 -2.99
N TYR A 23 3.21 -5.89 -2.27
CA TYR A 23 4.16 -5.06 -1.55
C TYR A 23 3.81 -5.03 -0.07
N THR A 24 4.78 -5.28 0.78
CA THR A 24 4.67 -5.20 2.25
C THR A 24 5.45 -3.99 2.76
N PRO A 25 4.92 -3.19 3.70
CA PRO A 25 5.61 -1.98 4.17
C PRO A 25 7.02 -2.23 4.71
N SER A 26 7.17 -3.31 5.48
CA SER A 26 8.39 -3.66 6.20
C SER A 26 8.25 -5.03 6.86
N ALA A 27 9.31 -5.51 7.49
CA ALA A 27 9.28 -6.64 8.42
C ALA A 27 8.80 -6.28 9.85
N ILE A 28 8.48 -5.01 10.09
CA ILE A 28 8.08 -4.45 11.39
C ILE A 28 6.58 -4.12 11.37
N TYR A 29 5.83 -4.72 12.29
CA TYR A 29 4.36 -4.62 12.35
C TYR A 29 3.81 -3.20 12.63
N THR A 30 4.64 -2.29 13.14
CA THR A 30 4.26 -0.88 13.35
C THR A 30 4.52 0.01 12.15
N GLU A 31 5.20 -0.49 11.11
CA GLU A 31 5.51 0.28 9.91
C GLU A 31 4.40 0.12 8.86
N SER A 32 4.22 1.20 8.08
CA SER A 32 3.16 1.37 7.08
C SER A 32 3.71 2.15 5.90
N PHE A 33 3.15 1.95 4.71
CA PHE A 33 3.38 2.85 3.59
C PHE A 33 2.86 4.25 3.95
N GLN A 34 3.79 5.17 4.15
CA GLN A 34 3.49 6.55 4.51
C GLN A 34 3.08 7.32 3.25
N LEU A 35 1.80 7.70 3.16
CA LEU A 35 1.33 8.54 2.06
C LEU A 35 1.89 9.95 2.21
N VAL A 36 2.36 10.51 1.10
CA VAL A 36 2.86 11.89 1.04
C VAL A 36 1.67 12.83 0.79
N PRO A 37 1.39 13.79 1.69
CA PRO A 37 0.32 14.75 1.47
C PRO A 37 0.51 15.51 0.14
N GLY A 38 -0.50 15.41 -0.71
CA GLY A 38 -0.55 16.04 -2.03
C GLY A 38 0.11 15.27 -3.17
N ALA A 39 0.62 14.05 -2.93
CA ALA A 39 1.10 13.15 -3.98
C ALA A 39 0.03 12.11 -4.38
N GLY A 40 0.09 11.62 -5.61
CA GLY A 40 -0.75 10.54 -6.10
C GLY A 40 -0.02 9.20 -6.07
N LEU A 41 -0.68 8.15 -5.57
CA LEU A 41 -0.21 6.78 -5.60
C LEU A 41 -1.14 5.94 -6.48
N TYR A 42 -0.62 5.45 -7.60
CA TYR A 42 -1.39 4.78 -8.64
C TYR A 42 -0.89 3.36 -8.87
N GLY A 43 -1.76 2.36 -8.75
CA GLY A 43 -1.49 0.98 -9.16
C GLY A 43 -1.99 0.69 -10.58
N GLY A 44 -1.66 -0.50 -11.09
CA GLY A 44 -2.10 -0.94 -12.42
C GLY A 44 -1.03 -0.92 -13.51
N PHE A 45 0.24 -0.73 -13.15
CA PHE A 45 1.35 -0.63 -14.12
C PHE A 45 2.07 -1.96 -14.30
N ILE A 46 2.68 -2.18 -15.46
CA ILE A 46 3.62 -3.27 -15.73
C ILE A 46 5.05 -2.84 -15.34
N GLY A 47 5.33 -1.53 -15.37
CA GLY A 47 6.63 -0.94 -15.03
C GLY A 47 7.42 -0.44 -16.26
N SER A 48 6.77 -0.29 -17.41
CA SER A 48 7.38 0.20 -18.66
C SER A 48 6.61 1.36 -19.30
N GLU A 49 5.54 1.79 -18.66
CA GLU A 49 4.68 2.89 -19.07
C GLU A 49 5.42 4.23 -19.02
N SER A 50 5.00 5.14 -19.88
CA SER A 50 5.46 6.53 -19.94
C SER A 50 4.37 7.54 -19.57
N GLU A 51 3.13 7.08 -19.44
CA GLU A 51 1.95 7.91 -19.15
C GLU A 51 1.03 7.17 -18.17
N ARG A 52 0.39 7.90 -17.24
CA ARG A 52 -0.48 7.31 -16.21
C ARG A 52 -1.67 6.58 -16.81
N GLU A 53 -2.19 7.09 -17.93
CA GLU A 53 -3.36 6.55 -18.64
C GLU A 53 -3.08 5.19 -19.30
N GLN A 54 -1.82 4.75 -19.37
CA GLN A 54 -1.45 3.41 -19.87
C GLN A 54 -1.70 2.30 -18.84
N ARG A 55 -1.99 2.65 -17.59
CA ARG A 55 -2.29 1.68 -16.53
C ARG A 55 -3.55 0.88 -16.85
N ASP A 56 -3.55 -0.38 -16.42
CA ASP A 56 -4.70 -1.26 -16.41
C ASP A 56 -4.75 -1.98 -15.06
N TRP A 57 -5.51 -1.41 -14.12
CA TRP A 57 -5.62 -1.93 -12.75
C TRP A 57 -6.45 -3.21 -12.65
N GLU A 58 -7.22 -3.57 -13.68
CA GLU A 58 -7.96 -4.83 -13.70
C GLU A 58 -7.05 -6.00 -14.08
N THR A 59 -6.12 -5.78 -15.02
CA THR A 59 -5.20 -6.83 -15.48
C THR A 59 -3.85 -6.85 -14.76
N ASN A 60 -3.41 -5.72 -14.20
CA ASN A 60 -2.13 -5.56 -13.51
C ASN A 60 -2.33 -5.16 -12.04
N PRO A 61 -2.93 -6.03 -11.21
CA PRO A 61 -3.29 -5.68 -9.84
C PRO A 61 -2.05 -5.31 -9.01
N THR A 62 -2.15 -4.20 -8.27
CA THR A 62 -1.18 -3.78 -7.26
C THR A 62 -1.79 -4.01 -5.89
N VAL A 63 -1.17 -4.86 -5.08
CA VAL A 63 -1.63 -5.21 -3.74
C VAL A 63 -0.64 -4.68 -2.70
N LEU A 64 -1.10 -3.81 -1.82
CA LEU A 64 -0.39 -3.48 -0.58
C LEU A 64 -0.91 -4.44 0.50
N SER A 65 -0.02 -5.33 0.95
CA SER A 65 -0.34 -6.37 1.93
C SER A 65 0.28 -6.05 3.29
N GLY A 66 -0.46 -6.33 4.36
CA GLY A 66 0.10 -6.32 5.71
C GLY A 66 0.81 -7.61 6.10
N ASP A 67 0.76 -8.68 5.31
CA ASP A 67 1.34 -9.99 5.68
C ASP A 67 2.88 -9.95 5.71
N ILE A 68 3.45 -9.90 6.92
CA ILE A 68 4.89 -9.82 7.14
C ILE A 68 5.56 -11.20 7.03
N ASP A 69 4.85 -12.25 7.43
CA ASP A 69 5.40 -13.60 7.51
C ASP A 69 5.20 -14.39 6.19
N ASN A 70 4.47 -13.81 5.22
CA ASN A 70 4.12 -14.40 3.93
C ASN A 70 3.44 -15.76 4.11
N ASN A 71 2.47 -15.82 5.04
CA ASN A 71 1.78 -17.03 5.46
C ASN A 71 0.26 -16.91 5.42
N ASP A 72 -0.28 -15.79 4.92
CA ASP A 72 -1.70 -15.63 4.65
C ASP A 72 -2.15 -16.45 3.44
N ILE A 73 -3.43 -16.85 3.44
CA ILE A 73 -4.05 -17.51 2.27
C ILE A 73 -4.68 -16.45 1.36
N THR A 74 -4.08 -16.28 0.19
CA THR A 74 -4.46 -15.29 -0.82
C THR A 74 -5.15 -15.92 -2.03
N ASP A 75 -5.82 -15.08 -2.83
CA ASP A 75 -6.20 -15.41 -4.20
C ASP A 75 -4.97 -15.38 -5.14
N PRO A 76 -5.11 -15.73 -6.44
CA PRO A 76 -3.99 -15.71 -7.38
C PRO A 76 -3.34 -14.34 -7.60
N THR A 77 -3.98 -13.25 -7.18
CA THR A 77 -3.47 -11.87 -7.30
C THR A 77 -2.80 -11.39 -6.00
N GLY A 78 -2.79 -12.21 -4.96
CA GLY A 78 -2.18 -11.87 -3.66
C GLY A 78 -3.16 -11.21 -2.68
N VAL A 79 -4.46 -11.21 -2.97
CA VAL A 79 -5.46 -10.59 -2.11
C VAL A 79 -5.99 -11.59 -1.09
N VAL A 80 -5.94 -11.23 0.19
CA VAL A 80 -6.65 -11.97 1.24
C VAL A 80 -8.13 -11.62 1.18
N THR A 81 -8.98 -12.62 0.91
CA THR A 81 -10.44 -12.45 0.70
C THR A 81 -11.29 -12.88 1.91
N SER A 82 -10.65 -13.37 2.97
CA SER A 82 -11.30 -13.82 4.21
C SER A 82 -10.45 -13.49 5.43
N LEU A 83 -11.05 -12.98 6.49
CA LEU A 83 -10.34 -12.68 7.74
C LEU A 83 -9.77 -13.94 8.42
N LEU A 84 -10.33 -15.12 8.13
CA LEU A 84 -9.81 -16.39 8.65
C LEU A 84 -8.47 -16.79 8.02
N ASN A 85 -8.10 -16.13 6.92
CA ASN A 85 -6.87 -16.39 6.18
C ASN A 85 -5.74 -15.44 6.58
N VAL A 86 -6.00 -14.47 7.47
CA VAL A 86 -4.98 -13.59 8.05
C VAL A 86 -4.40 -14.27 9.28
N VAL A 87 -3.13 -14.68 9.20
CA VAL A 87 -2.43 -15.46 10.23
C VAL A 87 -1.04 -14.89 10.49
N GLY A 88 -0.42 -15.26 11.61
CA GLY A 88 0.94 -14.79 11.92
C GLY A 88 1.05 -13.27 12.11
N ARG A 89 2.24 -12.72 11.87
CA ARG A 89 2.51 -11.29 12.03
C ARG A 89 2.05 -10.51 10.81
N ASN A 90 1.32 -9.44 11.07
CA ASN A 90 0.80 -8.54 10.06
C ASN A 90 1.04 -7.08 10.50
N SER A 91 1.20 -6.17 9.55
CA SER A 91 1.23 -4.73 9.83
C SER A 91 -0.10 -4.28 10.44
N PHE A 92 -0.02 -3.42 11.47
CA PHE A 92 -1.22 -2.85 12.10
C PHE A 92 -2.00 -1.97 11.12
N HIS A 93 -1.27 -1.12 10.40
CA HIS A 93 -1.78 -0.30 9.32
C HIS A 93 -0.91 -0.58 8.10
N VAL A 94 -1.53 -0.91 6.96
CA VAL A 94 -0.79 -1.11 5.71
C VAL A 94 -0.42 0.23 5.09
N ILE A 95 -1.36 1.17 5.10
CA ILE A 95 -1.16 2.56 4.69
C ILE A 95 -1.39 3.51 5.87
N TYR A 96 -0.66 4.61 5.90
CA TYR A 96 -0.87 5.67 6.87
C TYR A 96 -0.75 7.03 6.19
N ALA A 97 -1.66 7.94 6.50
CA ALA A 97 -1.68 9.30 5.96
C ALA A 97 -1.80 10.31 7.10
N ASN A 98 -0.78 11.14 7.30
CA ASN A 98 -0.80 12.18 8.32
C ASN A 98 -1.16 13.53 7.70
N GLY A 99 -2.40 13.98 7.92
CA GLY A 99 -2.86 15.31 7.52
C GLY A 99 -3.04 16.29 8.69
N THR A 100 -2.66 15.92 9.91
CA THR A 100 -2.89 16.74 11.11
C THR A 100 -1.68 17.56 11.54
N THR A 101 -0.48 17.11 11.18
CA THR A 101 0.77 17.84 11.42
C THR A 101 1.47 18.10 10.09
N GLY A 102 1.90 19.35 9.84
CA GLY A 102 2.58 19.72 8.60
C GLY A 102 1.60 20.04 7.47
N THR A 103 1.84 19.48 6.29
CA THR A 103 1.01 19.69 5.09
C THR A 103 -0.33 18.96 5.24
N PRO A 104 -1.49 19.66 5.12
CA PRO A 104 -2.78 19.00 5.15
C PRO A 104 -2.98 18.01 4.01
N ILE A 105 -3.76 16.96 4.27
CA ILE A 105 -4.29 16.12 3.20
C ILE A 105 -5.39 16.90 2.48
N THR A 106 -5.27 16.98 1.17
CA THR A 106 -6.26 17.58 0.26
C THR A 106 -6.64 16.58 -0.82
N GLU A 107 -7.54 16.99 -1.74
CA GLU A 107 -7.94 16.20 -2.90
C GLU A 107 -6.80 15.83 -3.87
N THR A 108 -5.63 16.46 -3.74
CA THR A 108 -4.45 16.09 -4.53
C THR A 108 -3.70 14.89 -3.94
N THR A 109 -4.04 14.45 -2.72
CA THR A 109 -3.57 13.17 -2.18
C THR A 109 -4.46 12.07 -2.71
N VAL A 110 -3.96 11.25 -3.62
CA VAL A 110 -4.75 10.24 -4.33
C VAL A 110 -4.18 8.85 -4.06
N VAL A 111 -5.06 7.88 -3.83
CA VAL A 111 -4.76 6.45 -3.90
C VAL A 111 -5.76 5.83 -4.86
N ASP A 112 -5.28 5.28 -5.96
CA ASP A 112 -6.13 4.78 -7.06
C ASP A 112 -5.50 3.52 -7.70
N GLY A 113 -6.34 2.55 -8.08
CA GLY A 113 -5.89 1.30 -8.70
C GLY A 113 -5.11 0.38 -7.77
N ILE A 114 -5.23 0.56 -6.45
CA ILE A 114 -4.52 -0.22 -5.42
C ILE A 114 -5.51 -1.01 -4.58
N ILE A 115 -5.16 -2.27 -4.32
CA ILE A 115 -5.85 -3.14 -3.37
C ILE A 115 -5.07 -3.13 -2.05
N ILE A 116 -5.75 -2.94 -0.93
CA ILE A 116 -5.14 -2.94 0.41
C ILE A 116 -5.74 -4.11 1.19
N THR A 117 -4.90 -4.99 1.73
CA THR A 117 -5.34 -6.19 2.44
C THR A 117 -4.41 -6.60 3.59
N ALA A 118 -4.84 -7.57 4.41
CA ALA A 118 -4.04 -8.18 5.48
C ALA A 118 -3.51 -7.22 6.57
N GLY A 119 -4.16 -6.07 6.78
CA GLY A 119 -3.88 -5.25 7.96
C GLY A 119 -4.48 -5.86 9.23
N TRP A 120 -3.73 -5.89 10.34
CA TRP A 120 -4.20 -6.39 11.62
C TRP A 120 -3.90 -5.43 12.78
N ALA A 121 -4.76 -4.41 12.94
CA ALA A 121 -4.74 -3.56 14.13
C ALA A 121 -5.41 -4.27 15.31
N ALA A 122 -4.66 -5.13 16.02
CA ALA A 122 -5.11 -5.58 17.33
C ALA A 122 -4.96 -4.41 18.33
N THR A 123 -6.06 -4.03 19.00
CA THR A 123 -5.93 -3.32 20.27
C THR A 123 -5.03 -4.15 21.17
N ALA A 124 -3.99 -3.54 21.74
CA ALA A 124 -3.19 -4.19 22.78
C ALA A 124 -4.14 -4.95 23.72
N SER A 125 -3.99 -6.27 23.79
CA SER A 125 -4.70 -7.07 24.78
C SER A 125 -4.41 -6.41 26.12
N LEU A 126 -5.46 -5.93 26.80
CA LEU A 126 -5.39 -5.60 28.22
C LEU A 126 -4.82 -6.83 28.93
N LEU A 127 -3.55 -6.72 29.34
CA LEU A 127 -2.96 -7.49 30.42
C LEU A 127 -2.68 -6.50 31.55
#